data_AF-A0A6D2JEX2-F1
#
_entry.id   AF-A0A6D2JEX2-F1
#
_cell.length_a   1.000
_cell.length_b   1.000
_cell.length_c   1.000
_cell.angle_alpha   90.00
_cell.angle_beta   90.00
_cell.angle_gamma   90.00
#
_symmetry.space_group_name_H-M   'P 1'
#
loop_
_entity.id
_entity.type
_entity.pdbx_description
1 polymer ?
#
loop_
_entity_poly.entity_id
_entity_poly.type
_entity_poly.pdbx_seq_one_letter_code
_entity_poly.pdbx_strand_id
1 'polypeptide(L)'
;MTRYNGKLALMYSDKFRSYIGRIELWVLEDAAKHEWSNTIFSLPRLACLKTMFQVYCATDDDDAGEFIVAPETLGAPPFYVLYYDPKKNSLRRVDIEGITETKLEYWDNDLDRRTISIFPSQVENLMFL
;
A
#
# COMPACT_ATOMS: atom_id res chain seq x y z
N MET A 1 -10.45 0.71 2.34
CA MET A 1 -10.76 1.25 3.68
C MET A 1 -9.61 0.88 4.59
N THR A 2 -9.13 1.81 5.41
CA THR A 2 -7.93 1.63 6.23
C THR A 2 -8.12 2.29 7.61
N ARG A 3 -7.14 2.14 8.50
CA ARG A 3 -7.03 2.91 9.73
C ARG A 3 -5.92 3.94 9.58
N TYR A 4 -6.12 5.10 10.16
CA TYR A 4 -5.14 6.18 10.15
C TYR A 4 -5.26 6.98 11.45
N ASN A 5 -4.17 7.02 12.22
CA ASN A 5 -4.12 7.64 13.55
C ASN A 5 -5.29 7.19 14.46
N GLY A 6 -5.58 5.90 14.48
CA GLY A 6 -6.65 5.27 15.27
C GLY A 6 -8.07 5.52 14.77
N LYS A 7 -8.24 6.22 13.64
CA LYS A 7 -9.56 6.56 13.07
C LYS A 7 -9.84 5.77 11.79
N LEU A 8 -11.12 5.62 11.45
CA LEU A 8 -11.56 5.04 10.19
C LEU A 8 -11.21 5.99 9.04
N ALA A 9 -10.63 5.46 7.97
CA ALA A 9 -10.32 6.25 6.80
C ALA A 9 -10.69 5.57 5.47
N LEU A 10 -11.14 6.39 4.51
CA LEU A 10 -11.24 6.04 3.10
C LEU A 10 -10.01 6.57 2.39
N MET A 11 -9.45 5.77 1.51
CA MET A 11 -8.23 6.10 0.79
C MET A 11 -8.46 5.87 -0.69
N TYR A 12 -8.09 6.86 -1.48
CA TYR A 12 -8.15 6.83 -2.93
C TYR A 12 -6.77 7.20 -3.47
N SER A 13 -6.30 6.44 -4.46
CA SER A 13 -5.07 6.76 -5.18
C SER A 13 -5.21 6.35 -6.63
N ASP A 14 -4.78 7.21 -7.53
CA ASP A 14 -4.61 6.83 -8.93
C ASP A 14 -3.42 5.88 -9.06
N LYS A 15 -3.43 5.00 -10.06
CA LYS A 15 -2.27 4.18 -10.37
C LYS A 15 -1.19 5.07 -10.95
N PHE A 16 0.05 5.01 -10.46
CA PHE A 16 1.12 5.88 -10.90
C PHE A 16 2.41 5.13 -11.24
N ARG A 17 3.25 5.76 -12.07
CA ARG A 17 4.58 5.24 -12.45
C ARG A 17 5.54 6.40 -12.75
N SER A 18 5.28 7.12 -13.84
CA SER A 18 6.18 8.17 -14.36
C SER A 18 5.77 9.60 -13.99
N TYR A 19 4.67 9.76 -13.26
CA TYR A 19 4.15 11.04 -12.79
C TYR A 19 3.96 11.03 -11.28
N ILE A 20 3.75 12.21 -10.69
CA ILE A 20 3.55 12.38 -9.25
C ILE A 20 2.23 11.69 -8.88
N GLY A 21 2.30 10.70 -7.99
CA GLY A 21 1.10 10.04 -7.48
C GLY A 21 0.33 10.97 -6.55
N ARG A 22 -0.99 10.80 -6.46
CA ARG A 22 -1.84 11.52 -5.52
C ARG A 22 -2.54 10.50 -4.62
N ILE A 23 -2.46 10.74 -3.32
CA ILE A 23 -3.23 10.00 -2.32
C ILE A 23 -4.25 10.97 -1.74
N GLU A 24 -5.50 10.59 -1.79
CA GLU A 24 -6.59 11.31 -1.16
C GLU A 24 -7.12 10.48 0.01
N LEU A 25 -6.98 11.04 1.21
CA LEU A 25 -7.35 10.40 2.46
C LEU A 25 -8.51 11.15 3.09
N TRP A 26 -9.60 10.45 3.35
CA TRP A 26 -10.77 10.94 4.06
C TRP A 26 -10.85 10.26 5.42
N VAL A 27 -10.63 11.00 6.49
CA VAL A 27 -10.66 10.48 7.87
C VAL A 27 -12.02 10.82 8.49
N LEU A 28 -12.66 9.83 9.10
CA LEU A 28 -13.91 10.02 9.82
C LEU A 28 -13.63 10.68 11.17
N GLU A 29 -14.08 11.91 11.33
CA GLU A 29 -13.88 12.70 12.56
C GLU A 29 -14.99 12.47 13.58
N ASP A 30 -16.24 12.46 13.12
CA ASP A 30 -17.42 12.22 13.94
C ASP A 30 -18.43 11.38 13.15
N ALA A 31 -18.59 10.12 13.57
CA ALA A 31 -19.51 9.17 12.94
C ALA A 31 -20.99 9.55 13.12
N ALA A 32 -21.35 10.17 14.25
CA ALA A 32 -22.73 10.55 14.55
C ALA A 32 -23.18 11.76 13.72
N LYS A 33 -22.25 12.69 13.48
CA LYS A 33 -22.49 13.87 12.64
C LYS A 33 -22.17 13.66 11.16
N HIS A 34 -21.60 12.51 10.80
CA HIS A 34 -21.09 12.22 9.45
C HIS A 34 -20.03 13.23 8.98
N GLU A 35 -19.16 13.67 9.90
CA GLU A 35 -18.10 14.63 9.59
C GLU A 35 -16.82 13.92 9.15
N TRP A 36 -16.26 14.37 8.02
CA TRP A 36 -15.02 13.84 7.45
C TRP A 36 -14.02 14.97 7.22
N SER A 37 -12.74 14.70 7.51
CA SER A 37 -11.63 15.56 7.11
C SER A 37 -10.95 14.97 5.87
N ASN A 38 -10.55 15.82 4.92
CA ASN A 38 -9.85 15.42 3.70
C ASN A 38 -8.42 15.92 3.74
N THR A 39 -7.47 15.04 3.44
CA THR A 39 -6.06 15.40 3.25
C THR A 39 -5.55 14.80 1.95
N ILE A 40 -4.76 15.59 1.21
CA ILE A 40 -4.16 15.16 -0.06
C ILE A 40 -2.65 15.08 0.12
N PHE A 41 -2.07 13.92 -0.19
CA PHE A 41 -0.63 13.72 -0.21
C PHE A 41 -0.14 13.58 -1.65
N SER A 42 0.98 14.25 -1.93
CA SER A 42 1.72 14.01 -3.17
C SER A 42 2.71 12.89 -2.93
N LEU A 43 2.85 11.98 -3.88
CA LEU A 43 3.80 10.88 -3.83
C LEU A 43 4.84 11.05 -4.94
N PRO A 44 6.15 10.97 -4.62
CA PRO A 44 7.20 11.24 -5.59
C PRO A 44 7.15 10.27 -6.78
N ARG A 45 7.70 10.71 -7.93
CA ARG A 45 7.71 9.89 -9.15
C ARG A 45 8.55 8.64 -8.95
N LEU A 46 8.06 7.49 -9.40
CA LEU A 46 8.76 6.20 -9.40
C LEU A 46 9.35 5.87 -10.77
N ALA A 47 10.00 6.85 -11.41
CA ALA A 47 10.37 6.82 -12.84
C ALA A 47 11.28 5.64 -13.27
N CYS A 48 11.89 4.93 -12.32
CA CYS A 48 12.79 3.80 -12.58
C CYS A 48 12.09 2.43 -12.59
N LEU A 49 10.78 2.37 -12.29
CA LEU A 49 10.07 1.09 -12.14
C LEU A 49 9.33 0.69 -13.42
N LYS A 50 9.27 -0.61 -13.71
CA LYS A 50 8.69 -1.16 -14.95
C LYS A 50 7.17 -1.39 -14.91
N THR A 51 6.57 -1.30 -13.73
CA THR A 51 5.15 -1.59 -13.47
C THR A 51 4.44 -0.39 -12.84
N MET A 52 3.11 -0.38 -12.89
CA MET A 52 2.27 0.62 -12.21
C MET A 52 2.23 0.32 -10.72
N PHE A 53 2.18 1.38 -9.90
CA PHE A 53 2.06 1.28 -8.46
C PHE A 53 0.72 1.84 -8.00
N GLN A 54 0.21 1.29 -6.92
CA GLN A 54 -0.96 1.81 -6.23
C GLN A 54 -0.77 1.72 -4.72
N VAL A 55 -1.53 2.52 -3.99
CA VAL A 55 -1.54 2.52 -2.52
C VAL A 55 -2.61 1.56 -2.03
N TYR A 56 -2.26 0.67 -1.11
CA TYR A 56 -3.17 -0.37 -0.62
C TYR A 56 -3.71 -0.08 0.77
N CYS A 57 -2.87 0.47 1.65
CA CYS A 57 -3.23 0.77 3.03
C CYS A 57 -2.28 1.81 3.62
N ALA A 58 -2.63 2.31 4.81
CA ALA A 58 -1.74 3.07 5.68
C ALA A 58 -1.36 2.22 6.90
N THR A 59 -0.20 2.49 7.49
CA THR A 59 0.13 2.02 8.84
C THR A 59 -0.61 2.88 9.88
N ASP A 60 -0.88 2.28 11.03
CA ASP A 60 -1.58 2.93 12.15
C ASP A 60 -0.58 3.21 13.28
N ASP A 61 0.53 3.87 12.94
CA ASP A 61 1.57 4.27 13.88
C ASP A 61 1.40 5.72 14.34
N ASP A 62 1.97 6.05 15.51
CA ASP A 62 1.85 7.37 16.16
C ASP A 62 2.44 8.52 15.31
N ASP A 63 3.16 8.20 14.24
CA ASP A 63 3.92 9.15 13.43
C ASP A 63 3.31 9.40 12.03
N ALA A 64 1.99 9.58 11.98
CA ALA A 64 1.18 9.98 10.81
C ALA A 64 1.07 8.98 9.67
N GLY A 65 1.27 7.68 9.94
CA GLY A 65 0.93 6.58 9.03
C GLY A 65 1.76 6.58 7.74
N GLU A 66 2.69 5.65 7.62
CA GLU A 66 3.31 5.33 6.33
C GLU A 66 2.27 4.72 5.39
N PHE A 67 2.26 5.15 4.12
CA PHE A 67 1.45 4.53 3.09
C PHE A 67 2.16 3.34 2.47
N ILE A 68 1.50 2.19 2.40
CA ILE A 68 2.03 1.00 1.74
C ILE A 68 1.65 1.03 0.27
N VAL A 69 2.68 1.12 -0.55
CA VAL A 69 2.63 1.17 -2.00
C VAL A 69 3.21 -0.12 -2.55
N ALA A 70 2.55 -0.70 -3.54
CA ALA A 70 3.05 -1.92 -4.16
C ALA A 70 2.73 -1.94 -5.66
N PRO A 71 3.43 -2.76 -6.44
CA PRO A 71 3.12 -2.89 -7.85
C PRO A 71 1.71 -3.46 -8.04
N GLU A 72 1.02 -3.00 -9.08
CA GLU A 72 -0.28 -3.54 -9.49
C GLU A 72 -0.14 -5.02 -9.86
N THR A 73 0.99 -5.39 -10.45
CA THR A 73 1.27 -6.74 -10.91
C THR A 73 2.58 -7.25 -10.32
N LEU A 74 2.55 -8.48 -9.82
CA LEU A 74 3.70 -9.18 -9.27
C LEU A 74 4.47 -9.84 -10.42
N GLY A 75 5.69 -9.37 -10.64
CA GLY A 75 6.64 -10.01 -11.55
C GLY A 75 7.40 -11.16 -10.88
N ALA A 76 8.50 -11.58 -11.50
CA ALA A 76 9.40 -12.57 -10.90
C ALA A 76 9.96 -12.07 -9.55
N PRO A 77 10.16 -12.96 -8.56
CA PRO A 77 10.75 -12.60 -7.28
C PRO A 77 12.16 -12.01 -7.44
N PRO A 78 12.65 -11.21 -6.46
CA PRO A 78 12.04 -10.97 -5.15
C PRO A 78 10.87 -9.97 -5.19
N PHE A 79 9.82 -10.28 -4.42
CA PHE A 79 8.69 -9.38 -4.22
C PHE A 79 9.04 -8.29 -3.22
N TYR A 80 8.42 -7.12 -3.33
CA TYR A 80 8.67 -6.02 -2.41
C TYR A 80 7.48 -5.05 -2.35
N VAL A 81 7.43 -4.29 -1.26
CA VAL A 81 6.55 -3.13 -1.09
C VAL A 81 7.39 -1.90 -0.78
N LEU A 82 6.80 -0.72 -0.96
CA LEU A 82 7.39 0.55 -0.57
C LEU A 82 6.54 1.16 0.54
N TYR A 83 7.18 1.57 1.62
CA TYR A 83 6.60 2.38 2.67
C TYR A 83 6.89 3.84 2.34
N TYR A 84 5.84 4.64 2.21
CA TYR A 84 5.93 6.07 1.93
C TYR A 84 5.61 6.87 3.19
N ASP A 85 6.58 7.62 3.70
CA ASP A 85 6.39 8.57 4.78
C ASP A 85 6.06 9.95 4.18
N PRO A 86 4.81 10.44 4.33
CA PRO A 86 4.41 11.74 3.78
C PRO A 86 5.03 12.94 4.50
N LYS A 87 5.45 12.80 5.77
CA LYS A 87 6.11 13.88 6.52
C LYS A 87 7.55 14.06 6.06
N LYS A 88 8.27 12.94 5.90
CA LYS A 88 9.67 12.93 5.45
C LYS A 88 9.80 13.00 3.93
N ASN A 89 8.70 12.82 3.20
CA ASN A 89 8.67 12.69 1.74
C ASN A 89 9.70 11.65 1.26
N SER A 90 9.72 10.49 1.93
CA SER A 90 10.72 9.44 1.71
C SER A 90 10.05 8.10 1.45
N LEU A 91 10.70 7.28 0.62
CA LEU A 91 10.27 5.92 0.31
C LEU A 91 11.29 4.92 0.85
N ARG A 92 10.80 3.88 1.53
CA ARG A 92 11.58 2.76 2.03
C ARG A 92 11.11 1.47 1.38
N ARG A 93 12.01 0.76 0.71
CA ARG A 93 11.73 -0.56 0.13
C ARG A 93 11.84 -1.64 1.21
N VAL A 94 10.87 -2.55 1.23
CA VAL A 94 10.89 -3.75 2.06
C VAL A 94 10.68 -4.95 1.15
N ASP A 95 11.69 -5.81 1.09
CA ASP A 95 11.60 -7.07 0.35
C ASP A 95 10.73 -8.05 1.15
N ILE A 96 9.86 -8.78 0.45
CA ILE A 96 9.02 -9.83 1.02
C ILE A 96 9.75 -11.15 0.83
N GLU A 97 10.19 -11.71 1.96
CA GLU A 97 10.84 -13.01 2.02
C GLU A 97 9.82 -14.15 2.25
N GLY A 98 10.25 -15.40 2.10
CA GLY A 98 9.44 -16.57 2.43
C GLY A 98 8.42 -17.03 1.37
N ILE A 99 8.26 -16.29 0.27
CA ILE A 99 7.46 -16.75 -0.88
C ILE A 99 8.36 -17.57 -1.81
N THR A 100 8.38 -18.90 -1.62
CA THR A 100 9.23 -19.84 -2.38
C THR A 100 8.53 -20.56 -3.52
N GLU A 101 7.22 -20.39 -3.67
CA GLU A 101 6.44 -20.96 -4.79
C GLU A 101 6.85 -20.29 -6.11
N THR A 102 7.75 -20.97 -6.82
CA THR A 102 8.33 -20.56 -8.10
C THR A 102 7.82 -21.39 -9.27
N LYS A 103 7.11 -22.49 -9.00
CA LYS A 103 6.54 -23.38 -10.01
C LYS A 103 5.04 -23.19 -10.11
N LEU A 104 4.62 -22.58 -11.21
CA LEU A 104 3.23 -22.59 -11.66
C LEU A 104 3.24 -23.38 -12.96
N GLU A 105 2.53 -24.52 -12.98
CA GLU A 105 2.47 -25.40 -14.12
C GLU A 105 1.87 -24.65 -15.32
N TYR A 106 2.73 -24.34 -16.30
CA TYR A 106 2.59 -24.20 -17.77
C TYR A 106 1.28 -23.75 -18.46
N TRP A 107 0.21 -23.40 -17.75
CA TRP A 107 -1.03 -22.84 -18.32
C TRP A 107 -1.20 -21.35 -18.07
N ASP A 108 -0.38 -20.73 -17.23
CA ASP A 108 -0.29 -19.27 -17.10
C ASP A 108 0.89 -18.74 -17.93
N ASN A 109 0.64 -18.45 -19.20
CA ASN A 109 1.42 -17.43 -19.92
C ASN A 109 1.02 -16.00 -19.49
N ASP A 110 0.16 -15.86 -18.48
CA ASP A 110 -0.29 -14.57 -17.98
C ASP A 110 0.74 -14.00 -17.00
N LEU A 111 1.58 -13.13 -17.54
CA LEU A 111 2.77 -12.55 -16.93
C LEU A 111 2.50 -11.57 -15.77
N ASP A 112 1.28 -11.45 -15.26
CA ASP A 112 0.93 -10.38 -14.32
C ASP A 112 -0.08 -10.83 -13.26
N ARG A 113 0.41 -11.49 -12.20
CA ARG A 113 -0.39 -11.75 -10.99
C ARG A 113 -0.79 -10.42 -10.35
N ARG A 114 -2.07 -10.08 -10.40
CA ARG A 114 -2.55 -8.80 -9.87
C ARG A 114 -2.52 -8.79 -8.34
N THR A 115 -1.90 -7.77 -7.76
CA THR A 115 -1.96 -7.52 -6.32
C THR A 115 -3.35 -6.95 -5.99
N ILE A 116 -4.10 -7.66 -5.15
CA ILE A 116 -5.49 -7.29 -4.79
C ILE A 116 -5.53 -6.49 -3.49
N SER A 117 -4.84 -6.99 -2.46
CA SER A 117 -4.87 -6.42 -1.11
C SER A 117 -3.52 -6.59 -0.44
N ILE A 118 -3.15 -5.63 0.41
CA ILE A 118 -2.01 -5.72 1.31
C ILE A 118 -2.48 -5.32 2.70
N PHE A 119 -2.07 -6.10 3.69
CA PHE A 119 -2.36 -5.84 5.09
C PHE A 119 -1.02 -5.56 5.77
N PRO A 120 -0.82 -4.37 6.37
CA PRO A 120 0.32 -4.16 7.25
C PRO A 120 0.12 -5.11 8.42
N SER A 121 1.07 -6.00 8.64
CA SER A 121 1.00 -6.89 9.79
C SER A 121 1.07 -6.07 11.09
N GLN A 122 -0.02 -6.08 11.86
CA GLN A 122 0.09 -6.67 13.19
C GLN A 122 -0.29 -8.13 13.02
N VAL A 123 0.68 -9.01 12.79
CA VAL A 123 0.46 -10.41 13.16
C VAL A 123 0.52 -10.39 14.69
N GLU A 124 -0.58 -10.02 15.33
CA GLU A 124 -0.89 -10.72 16.56
C GLU A 124 -0.86 -12.20 16.17
N ASN A 125 0.08 -12.92 16.76
CA ASN A 125 0.18 -14.36 16.63
C ASN A 125 -1.24 -14.94 16.59
N LEU A 126 -1.62 -15.57 15.47
CA LEU A 126 -2.66 -16.60 15.48
C LEU A 126 -2.12 -17.88 16.12
N MET A 127 -1.42 -17.73 17.25
CA MET A 127 -1.32 -18.77 18.26
C MET A 127 -2.35 -18.39 19.32
N PHE A 128 -3.05 -19.41 19.85
CA PHE A 128 -4.25 -19.39 20.71
C PHE A 128 -5.55 -19.46 19.87
N LEU A 129 -6.30 -20.57 19.83
CA LEU A 129 -6.41 -21.74 20.73
C LEU A 129 -6.44 -23.06 19.94
#